data_AF-P74272-F1
#
_entry.id   AF-P74272-F1
#
_cell.length_a   1.000
_cell.length_b   1.000
_cell.length_c   1.000
_cell.angle_alpha   90.00
_cell.angle_beta   90.00
_cell.angle_gamma   90.00
#
_symmetry.space_group_name_H-M   'P 1'
#
loop_
_entity.id
_entity.type
_entity.pdbx_description
1 polymer ?
#
loop_
_entity_poly.entity_id
_entity_poly.type
_entity_poly.pdbx_seq_one_letter_code
_entity_poly.pdbx_strand_id
1 'polypeptide(L)' 'MHSVTISLVVKAQGDLLIGDRQEVSEVKAFAVKDLPLGALSHDHDQQLQDFLQGETITA' A
#
# COMPACT_ATOMS: atom_id res chain seq x y z
N MET A 1 16.65 11.30 8.14
CA MET A 1 15.72 11.80 7.12
C MET A 1 14.37 12.03 7.77
N HIS A 2 13.65 13.06 7.35
CA HIS A 2 12.28 13.33 7.78
C HIS A 2 11.43 13.42 6.52
N SER A 3 10.37 12.61 6.44
CA SER A 3 9.43 12.58 5.32
C SER A 3 8.02 12.64 5.87
N VAL A 4 7.16 13.37 5.16
CA VAL A 4 5.72 13.38 5.40
C VAL A 4 5.08 12.61 4.25
N THR A 5 4.27 11.61 4.58
CA THR A 5 3.56 10.76 3.61
C THR A 5 2.11 11.19 3.52
N ILE A 6 1.60 11.28 2.29
CA ILE A 6 0.17 11.48 2.01
C ILE A 6 -0.33 10.21 1.32
N SER A 7 -1.29 9.52 1.92
CA SER A 7 -1.87 8.28 1.40
C SER A 7 -3.20 8.55 0.70
N LEU A 8 -3.44 7.86 -0.42
CA LEU A 8 -4.70 7.93 -1.17
C LEU A 8 -5.24 6.53 -1.43
N VAL A 9 -6.55 6.40 -1.42
CA VAL A 9 -7.24 5.17 -1.83
C VAL A 9 -7.76 5.36 -3.24
N VAL A 10 -7.42 4.44 -4.13
CA VAL A 10 -7.83 4.49 -5.54
C VAL A 10 -8.52 3.19 -5.94
N LYS A 11 -9.56 3.31 -6.77
CA LYS A 11 -10.17 2.16 -7.45
C LYS A 11 -9.56 2.05 -8.85
N ALA A 12 -8.67 1.10 -9.04
CA ALA A 12 -8.02 0.82 -10.32
C ALA A 12 -8.62 -0.42 -11.02
N GLN A 13 -8.54 -0.46 -12.35
CA GLN A 13 -8.93 -1.60 -13.18
C GLN A 13 -7.90 -1.82 -14.28
N GLY A 14 -7.73 -3.06 -14.75
CA GLY A 14 -6.76 -3.45 -15.77
C GLY A 14 -5.77 -4.50 -15.28
N ASP A 15 -4.71 -4.71 -16.05
CA ASP A 15 -3.65 -5.67 -15.74
C ASP A 15 -2.52 -5.03 -14.93
N LEU A 16 -1.94 -5.80 -13.99
CA LEU A 16 -0.76 -5.36 -13.25
C LEU A 16 0.48 -5.46 -14.14
N LEU A 17 1.04 -4.30 -14.50
CA LEU A 17 2.23 -4.18 -15.34
C LEU A 17 3.29 -3.33 -14.65
N ILE A 18 4.56 -3.73 -14.77
CA ILE A 18 5.69 -2.97 -14.24
C ILE A 18 6.13 -1.95 -15.31
N GLY A 19 5.88 -0.67 -15.05
CA GLY A 19 6.27 0.43 -15.94
C GLY A 19 7.75 0.80 -15.88
N ASP A 20 8.36 0.74 -14.68
CA ASP A 20 9.79 0.95 -14.48
C ASP A 20 10.40 -0.21 -13.68
N ARG A 21 11.26 -1.01 -14.33
CA ARG A 21 11.89 -2.20 -13.75
C ARG A 21 13.15 -1.89 -12.96
N GLN A 22 13.65 -0.65 -12.99
CA GLN A 22 14.79 -0.24 -12.17
C GLN A 22 14.37 0.06 -10.74
N GLU A 23 13.16 0.58 -10.55
CA GLU A 23 12.62 0.90 -9.22
C GLU A 23 11.68 -0.18 -8.68
N VAL A 24 10.95 -0.88 -9.55
CA VAL A 24 9.95 -1.88 -9.16
C VAL A 24 10.34 -3.27 -9.66
N SER A 25 10.61 -4.18 -8.73
CA SER A 25 10.98 -5.57 -9.04
C SER A 25 9.78 -6.47 -9.31
N GLU A 26 8.67 -6.24 -8.61
CA GLU A 26 7.45 -7.07 -8.69
C GLU A 26 6.20 -6.25 -8.29
N VAL A 27 5.05 -6.61 -8.86
CA VAL A 27 3.73 -6.07 -8.47
C VAL A 27 2.77 -7.22 -8.26
N LYS A 28 2.06 -7.21 -7.13
CA LYS A 28 1.12 -8.25 -6.72
C LYS A 28 -0.15 -7.65 -6.13
N ALA A 29 -1.28 -8.31 -6.37
CA ALA A 29 -2.52 -8.07 -5.65
C ALA A 29 -2.62 -9.05 -4.46
N PHE A 30 -3.19 -8.57 -3.36
CA PHE A 30 -3.41 -9.36 -2.16
C PHE A 30 -4.89 -9.28 -1.77
N ALA A 31 -5.46 -10.39 -1.31
CA ALA A 31 -6.63 -10.30 -0.46
C ALA A 31 -6.21 -9.74 0.90
N VAL A 32 -7.12 -9.06 1.61
CA VAL A 32 -6.81 -8.41 2.90
C VAL A 32 -6.16 -9.37 3.90
N LYS A 33 -6.62 -10.62 3.96
CA LYS A 33 -6.10 -11.67 4.86
C LYS A 33 -4.68 -12.15 4.51
N ASP A 34 -4.23 -11.92 3.28
CA ASP A 34 -2.95 -12.39 2.74
C ASP A 34 -1.92 -11.25 2.66
N LEU A 35 -2.25 -10.07 3.20
CA LEU A 35 -1.32 -8.94 3.27
C LEU A 35 -0.09 -9.32 4.11
N PRO A 36 1.13 -8.96 3.66
CA PRO A 36 2.38 -9.32 4.34
C PRO A 36 2.67 -8.37 5.52
N LEU A 37 1.71 -8.25 6.44
CA LEU A 37 1.84 -7.37 7.61
C LEU A 37 3.02 -7.79 8.49
N GLY A 38 3.75 -6.80 9.01
CA GLY A 38 4.98 -6.97 9.80
C GLY A 38 6.26 -7.09 8.94
N ALA A 39 6.12 -7.07 7.62
CA ALA A 39 7.23 -7.08 6.67
C ALA A 39 7.23 -5.85 5.76
N LEU A 40 6.33 -4.89 5.97
CA LEU A 40 6.26 -3.68 5.18
C LEU A 40 7.31 -2.66 5.65
N SER A 41 7.82 -1.87 4.70
CA SER A 41 8.78 -0.82 5.01
C SER A 41 8.13 0.30 5.82
N HIS A 42 8.95 0.98 6.63
CA HIS A 42 8.52 2.13 7.44
C HIS A 42 7.31 1.80 8.33
N ASP A 43 6.30 2.65 8.31
CA ASP A 43 5.08 2.60 9.10
C ASP A 43 3.85 2.17 8.27
N HIS A 44 4.08 1.59 7.08
CA HIS A 44 3.00 1.15 6.18
C HIS A 44 2.14 0.03 6.78
N ASP A 45 2.68 -0.77 7.71
CA ASP A 45 1.89 -1.74 8.47
C ASP A 45 0.78 -1.06 9.29
N GLN A 46 1.14 -0.02 10.05
CA GLN A 46 0.18 0.73 10.88
C GLN A 46 -0.81 1.48 10.01
N GLN A 47 -0.34 2.17 8.96
CA GLN A 47 -1.20 2.93 8.05
C GLN A 47 -2.27 2.05 7.37
N LEU A 48 -1.91 0.82 6.96
CA LEU A 48 -2.89 -0.11 6.39
C LEU A 48 -3.86 -0.64 7.45
N GLN A 49 -3.38 -0.93 8.66
CA GLN A 49 -4.24 -1.39 9.76
C GLN A 49 -5.27 -0.33 10.14
N ASP A 50 -4.85 0.93 10.31
CA ASP A 50 -5.74 2.06 10.62
C ASP A 50 -6.80 2.24 9.53
N PHE A 51 -6.41 2.14 8.26
CA PHE A 51 -7.35 2.21 7.14
C PHE A 51 -8.38 1.07 7.17
N LEU A 52 -7.93 -0.17 7.38
CA LEU A 52 -8.81 -1.34 7.42
C LEU A 52 -9.74 -1.37 8.64
N GLN A 53 -9.32 -0.73 9.74
CA GLN A 53 -10.15 -0.56 10.95
C GLN A 53 -11.11 0.64 10.86
N GLY A 54 -11.03 1.44 9.80
CA GLY A 54 -11.86 2.63 9.61
C GLY A 54 -11.43 3.83 10.45
N GLU A 55 -10.19 3.83 10.95
CA GLU A 55 -9.62 4.90 11.76
C GLU A 55 -9.02 6.03 10.90
N THR A 56 -8.91 5.81 9.59
CA THR A 56 -8.47 6.81 8.62
C THR A 56 -9.67 7.52 7.97
N ILE A 57 -9.68 8.84 8.00
CA ILE A 57 -10.65 9.66 7.26
C ILE A 57 -10.19 9.73 5.79
N THR A 58 -10.94 9.11 4.89
CA THR A 58 -10.81 9.31 3.44
C THR A 58 -11.77 10.40 2.98
N ALA A 59 -11.29 11.38 2.21
CA ALA A 59 -12.10 12.46 1.63
C ALA A 59 -12.88 12.00 0.39
#